data_AF-A0A0A3ZAZ2-F1
#
_entry.id   AF-A0A0A3ZAZ2-F1
#
_cell.length_a   1.000
_cell.length_b   1.000
_cell.length_c   1.000
_cell.angle_alpha   90.00
_cell.angle_beta   90.00
_cell.angle_gamma   90.00
#
_symmetry.space_group_name_H-M   'P 1'
#
loop_
_entity.id
_entity.type
_entity.pdbx_description
1 polymer ?
#
loop_
_entity_poly.entity_id
_entity_poly.type
_entity_poly.pdbx_seq_one_letter_code
_entity_poly.pdbx_strand_id
1 'polypeptide(L)'
;MPITSLDSFQNADLTSTFVDVFKPKNLLLQELNFFSSVPSASRFAAVDYYVDESSDVLLQADNQRFGTDTNTVNLRKTSTVSLEVPFTENTVTLGPKDWQDLREFGGVLEKSLEHVVAEALELQAEARDQWVEYKLTQALVSATQTSEDTANPNINYQTLFGSDYQVSALDLAAATDVPLWITKTQAAVRRKASGLPVDKIFVFCAPEAYYAVLSHQSIKDMMKYTVDPFNSNNFLTNFATYGGLDTVQAFTFNNMVFVLVEDRFYGMLGEDEMLIAPRFVDGPRNPLKKIYTRASRDGVIAQQGAQESYAYSYLTERRHISLYTETSALAVNMLPSLYTKVTATV
;
A
#
# COMPACT_ATOMS: atom_id res chain seq x y z
N MET A 1 25.08 -13.19 13.29
CA MET A 1 26.42 -12.84 13.83
C MET A 1 26.41 -13.14 15.32
N PRO A 2 27.52 -13.61 15.93
CA PRO A 2 27.59 -13.72 17.38
C PRO A 2 27.78 -12.31 17.96
N ILE A 3 26.84 -11.88 18.82
CA ILE A 3 26.84 -10.59 19.51
C ILE A 3 27.70 -10.78 20.77
N THR A 4 28.77 -9.99 20.95
CA THR A 4 29.85 -10.35 21.89
C THR A 4 29.97 -9.52 23.18
N SER A 5 29.09 -8.55 23.49
CA SER A 5 29.13 -7.89 24.83
C SER A 5 27.98 -6.90 25.07
N LEU A 6 27.51 -6.77 26.31
CA LEU A 6 26.54 -5.75 26.78
C LEU A 6 26.88 -4.29 26.39
N ASP A 7 28.16 -3.97 26.15
CA ASP A 7 28.58 -2.64 25.70
C ASP A 7 28.07 -2.30 24.28
N SER A 8 27.60 -3.27 23.51
CA SER A 8 27.03 -3.06 22.18
C SER A 8 25.66 -2.37 22.19
N PHE A 9 25.06 -2.13 23.36
CA PHE A 9 23.71 -1.54 23.50
C PHE A 9 23.68 -0.20 24.25
N GLN A 10 24.83 0.35 24.67
CA GLN A 10 24.85 1.59 25.46
C GLN A 10 24.19 2.75 24.70
N ASN A 11 24.54 2.89 23.41
CA ASN A 11 23.95 3.78 22.40
C ASN A 11 24.16 3.10 21.04
N ALA A 12 23.24 2.24 20.63
CA ALA A 12 23.40 1.45 19.41
C ALA A 12 22.44 1.89 18.33
N ASP A 13 22.97 2.15 17.14
CA ASP A 13 22.16 2.22 15.94
C ASP A 13 21.85 0.80 15.46
N LEU A 14 20.57 0.44 15.49
CA LEU A 14 20.04 -0.86 15.10
C LEU A 14 19.29 -0.78 13.77
N THR A 15 19.32 0.36 13.10
CA THR A 15 18.45 0.65 11.95
C THR A 15 18.65 -0.33 10.80
N SER A 16 19.90 -0.63 10.43
CA SER A 16 20.19 -1.61 9.37
C SER A 16 19.68 -3.02 9.73
N THR A 17 19.90 -3.44 10.97
CA THR A 17 19.45 -4.76 11.47
C THR A 17 17.92 -4.83 11.49
N PHE A 18 17.26 -3.75 11.90
CA PHE A 18 15.81 -3.65 11.99
C PHE A 18 15.13 -3.71 10.61
N VAL A 19 15.73 -3.09 9.59
CA VAL A 19 15.19 -3.09 8.22
C VAL A 19 15.50 -4.40 7.49
N ASP A 20 16.71 -4.95 7.63
CA ASP A 20 17.16 -6.08 6.81
C ASP A 20 16.74 -7.46 7.34
N VAL A 21 16.56 -7.59 8.66
CA VAL A 21 16.29 -8.89 9.31
C VAL A 21 14.79 -9.19 9.41
N PHE A 22 13.98 -8.18 9.74
CA PHE A 22 12.55 -8.34 9.96
C PHE A 22 11.78 -7.92 8.71
N LYS A 23 11.37 -8.92 7.92
CA LYS A 23 10.54 -8.71 6.74
C LYS A 23 9.06 -8.67 7.14
N PRO A 24 8.25 -7.81 6.48
CA PRO A 24 6.81 -7.81 6.68
C PRO A 24 6.24 -9.20 6.39
N LYS A 25 5.36 -9.67 7.26
CA LYS A 25 4.63 -10.93 7.07
C LYS A 25 3.19 -10.58 6.69
N ASN A 26 2.73 -11.05 5.54
CA ASN A 26 1.31 -11.05 5.15
C ASN A 26 0.62 -9.68 5.05
N LEU A 27 1.28 -8.66 4.45
CA LEU A 27 0.67 -7.35 4.21
C LEU A 27 0.48 -7.09 2.72
N LEU A 28 -0.77 -6.90 2.30
CA LEU A 28 -1.16 -6.98 0.90
C LEU A 28 -0.58 -5.86 0.04
N LEU A 29 -0.75 -4.59 0.40
CA LEU A 29 -0.32 -3.45 -0.43
C LEU A 29 1.19 -3.30 -0.48
N GLN A 30 1.87 -3.63 0.62
CA GLN A 30 3.33 -3.66 0.67
C GLN A 30 3.91 -4.76 -0.21
N GLU A 31 3.40 -5.99 -0.14
CA GLU A 31 3.87 -7.10 -1.00
C GLU A 31 3.51 -6.88 -2.47
N LEU A 32 2.34 -6.30 -2.74
CA LEU A 32 1.97 -5.88 -4.08
C LEU A 32 2.79 -4.69 -4.57
N ASN A 33 3.57 -4.04 -3.71
CA ASN A 33 4.33 -2.82 -3.99
C ASN A 33 3.47 -1.82 -4.79
N PHE A 34 2.28 -1.55 -4.26
CA PHE A 34 1.23 -0.80 -4.95
C PHE A 34 1.56 0.70 -5.04
N PHE A 35 2.34 1.20 -4.07
CA PHE A 35 2.80 2.59 -3.98
C PHE A 35 4.28 2.70 -4.30
N SER A 36 4.65 3.67 -5.13
CA SER A 36 6.06 3.98 -5.39
C SER A 36 6.71 4.66 -4.17
N SER A 37 7.85 4.15 -3.72
CA SER A 37 8.51 4.64 -2.51
C SER A 37 9.42 5.83 -2.84
N VAL A 38 9.25 6.96 -2.15
CA VAL A 38 9.97 8.22 -2.41
C VAL A 38 10.55 8.79 -1.12
N PRO A 39 11.87 8.99 -1.02
CA PRO A 39 12.47 9.69 0.12
C PRO A 39 12.22 11.20 0.02
N SER A 40 11.93 11.84 1.16
CA SER A 40 11.99 13.30 1.32
C SER A 40 13.04 13.68 2.35
N ALA A 41 13.86 14.68 1.99
CA ALA A 41 14.91 15.21 2.87
C ALA A 41 14.37 16.17 3.95
N SER A 42 13.12 16.60 3.83
CA SER A 42 12.43 17.50 4.76
C SER A 42 11.32 16.75 5.49
N ARG A 43 10.83 17.30 6.61
CA ARG A 43 9.59 16.83 7.27
C ARG A 43 8.35 16.99 6.38
N PHE A 44 8.46 17.85 5.36
CA PHE A 44 7.42 18.07 4.37
C PHE A 44 7.68 17.24 3.10
N ALA A 45 6.62 16.65 2.59
CA ALA A 45 6.53 16.02 1.29
C ALA A 45 6.01 17.05 0.27
N ALA A 46 6.85 17.41 -0.71
CA ALA A 46 6.42 18.16 -1.88
C ALA A 46 5.92 17.17 -2.93
N VAL A 47 4.63 17.27 -3.27
CA VAL A 47 3.96 16.41 -4.23
C VAL A 47 3.61 17.23 -5.45
N ASP A 48 4.30 16.95 -6.55
CA ASP A 48 4.02 17.56 -7.85
C ASP A 48 2.95 16.76 -8.60
N TYR A 49 1.93 17.46 -9.10
CA TYR A 49 0.87 16.90 -9.93
C TYR A 49 0.62 17.78 -11.16
N TYR A 50 0.07 17.16 -12.22
CA TYR A 50 -0.30 17.86 -13.44
C TYR A 50 -1.68 18.50 -13.27
N VAL A 51 -1.81 19.78 -13.62
CA VAL A 51 -3.08 20.53 -13.50
C VAL A 51 -3.95 20.38 -14.75
N ASP A 52 -3.32 20.22 -15.92
CA ASP A 52 -4.00 20.09 -17.21
C ASP A 52 -3.76 18.69 -17.82
N GLU A 53 -4.80 17.85 -17.85
CA GLU A 53 -4.87 16.66 -18.71
C GLU A 53 -5.40 17.05 -20.10
N SER A 54 -4.74 17.98 -20.79
CA SER A 54 -5.08 18.29 -22.17
C SER A 54 -4.64 17.12 -23.07
N SER A 55 -5.50 16.11 -23.22
CA SER A 55 -5.40 15.08 -24.25
C SER A 55 -5.72 15.61 -25.66
N ASP A 56 -6.16 16.87 -25.76
CA ASP A 56 -6.47 17.57 -27.02
C ASP A 56 -5.25 18.08 -27.81
N VAL A 57 -4.02 17.81 -27.38
CA VAL A 57 -2.81 18.37 -28.02
C VAL A 57 -2.48 17.73 -29.39
N LEU A 58 -3.24 16.73 -29.85
CA LEU A 58 -2.89 15.98 -31.07
C LEU A 58 -3.89 16.07 -32.23
N LEU A 59 -5.03 16.74 -32.07
CA LEU A 59 -6.05 16.81 -33.12
C LEU A 59 -6.47 18.27 -33.39
N GLN A 60 -5.53 19.10 -33.82
CA GLN A 60 -5.91 20.30 -34.55
C GLN A 60 -6.39 19.88 -35.95
N ALA A 61 -7.66 20.20 -36.24
CA ALA A 61 -8.24 20.05 -37.56
C ALA A 61 -7.51 20.97 -38.55
N ASP A 62 -7.08 20.39 -39.68
CA ASP A 62 -6.70 21.09 -40.92
C ASP A 62 -5.31 21.76 -41.02
N ASN A 63 -4.24 21.08 -40.59
CA ASN A 63 -2.89 21.43 -41.07
C ASN A 63 -2.73 21.03 -42.55
N GLN A 64 -2.94 21.99 -43.45
CA GLN A 64 -2.66 21.82 -44.88
C GLN A 64 -1.16 21.68 -45.13
N ARG A 65 -0.76 20.73 -45.99
CA ARG A 65 0.64 20.40 -46.34
C ARG A 65 1.50 21.60 -46.80
N PHE A 66 0.88 22.70 -47.24
CA PHE A 66 1.55 23.90 -47.75
C PHE A 66 1.19 25.20 -46.99
N GLY A 67 0.60 25.11 -45.79
CA GLY A 67 0.37 26.26 -44.92
C GLY A 67 1.57 26.59 -44.01
N THR A 68 1.56 27.78 -43.41
CA THR A 68 2.51 28.20 -42.36
C THR A 68 2.10 27.74 -40.95
N ASP A 69 1.07 26.89 -40.85
CA ASP A 69 0.51 26.46 -39.58
C ASP A 69 1.42 25.40 -38.94
N THR A 70 1.96 25.73 -37.76
CA THR A 70 2.81 24.83 -36.99
C THR A 70 2.00 24.24 -35.85
N ASN A 71 2.00 22.91 -35.73
CA ASN A 71 1.37 22.26 -34.58
C ASN A 71 2.13 22.64 -33.29
N THR A 72 1.50 23.42 -32.43
CA THR A 72 2.10 23.84 -31.16
C THR A 72 1.80 22.83 -30.07
N VAL A 73 2.82 22.14 -29.59
CA VAL A 73 2.71 21.29 -28.41
C VAL A 73 2.84 22.17 -27.17
N ASN A 74 1.74 22.33 -26.42
CA ASN A 74 1.78 23.04 -25.14
C ASN A 74 2.46 22.18 -24.08
N LEU A 75 3.37 22.78 -23.32
CA LEU A 75 3.98 22.15 -22.14
C LEU A 75 2.91 21.99 -21.05
N ARG A 76 2.96 20.85 -20.34
CA ARG A 76 2.04 20.59 -19.24
C ARG A 76 2.35 21.52 -18.06
N LYS A 77 1.31 22.10 -17.48
CA LYS A 77 1.44 22.86 -16.23
C LYS A 77 1.46 21.92 -15.03
N THR A 78 2.36 22.18 -14.10
CA THR A 78 2.50 21.45 -12.83
C THR A 78 2.13 22.35 -11.67
N SER A 79 1.54 21.76 -10.64
CA SER A 79 1.31 22.39 -9.34
C SER A 79 1.91 21.49 -8.26
N THR A 80 2.26 22.10 -7.13
CA THR A 80 2.91 21.40 -6.01
C THR A 80 2.09 21.61 -4.75
N VAL A 81 1.82 20.53 -4.03
CA VAL A 81 1.24 20.58 -2.69
C VAL A 81 2.29 20.12 -1.69
N SER A 82 2.42 20.86 -0.59
CA SER A 82 3.28 20.48 0.53
C SER A 82 2.44 19.87 1.64
N LEU A 83 2.71 18.61 1.99
CA LEU A 83 2.08 17.88 3.09
C LEU A 83 3.12 17.55 4.16
N GLU A 84 2.77 17.66 5.43
CA GLU A 84 3.62 17.19 6.51
C GLU A 84 3.48 15.68 6.66
N VAL A 85 4.60 14.96 6.78
CA VAL A 85 4.60 13.50 6.88
C VAL A 85 4.38 13.10 8.33
N PRO A 86 3.37 12.24 8.63
CA PRO A 86 3.12 11.80 9.99
C PRO A 86 4.24 10.90 10.49
N PHE A 87 4.38 10.92 11.81
CA PHE A 87 5.45 10.24 12.53
C PHE A 87 4.89 9.43 13.69
N THR A 88 5.44 8.25 13.94
CA THR A 88 5.15 7.46 15.13
C THR A 88 6.43 6.97 15.78
N GLU A 89 6.44 6.96 17.11
CA GLU A 89 7.52 6.43 17.94
C GLU A 89 6.97 5.30 18.80
N ASN A 90 7.60 4.13 18.73
CA ASN A 90 7.33 3.01 19.60
C ASN A 90 8.52 2.81 20.53
N THR A 91 8.25 2.67 21.83
CA THR A 91 9.29 2.45 22.84
C THR A 91 8.99 1.19 23.63
N VAL A 92 10.02 0.36 23.86
CA VAL A 92 9.97 -0.80 24.74
C VAL A 92 11.12 -0.70 25.72
N THR A 93 10.86 -0.83 27.02
CA THR A 93 11.91 -0.87 28.04
C THR A 93 11.97 -2.26 28.66
N LEU A 94 13.14 -2.89 28.54
CA LEU A 94 13.42 -4.25 28.99
C LEU A 94 14.21 -4.20 30.30
N GLY A 95 13.66 -4.82 31.33
CA GLY A 95 14.28 -4.96 32.64
C GLY A 95 14.56 -6.42 33.02
N PRO A 96 15.16 -6.65 34.19
CA PRO A 96 15.42 -8.00 34.71
C PRO A 96 14.19 -8.91 34.73
N LYS A 97 13.01 -8.34 35.01
CA LYS A 97 11.73 -9.07 35.06
C LYS A 97 11.33 -9.74 33.73
N ASP A 98 11.89 -9.30 32.61
CA ASP A 98 11.45 -9.72 31.27
C ASP A 98 12.26 -10.94 30.77
N TRP A 99 13.33 -11.32 31.47
CA TRP A 99 14.18 -12.46 31.12
C TRP A 99 14.56 -13.37 32.30
N GLN A 100 14.77 -12.82 33.50
CA GLN A 100 15.16 -13.62 34.67
C GLN A 100 14.05 -14.58 35.08
N ASP A 101 14.42 -15.84 35.35
CA ASP A 101 13.52 -16.92 35.77
C ASP A 101 12.40 -17.26 34.76
N LEU A 102 12.47 -16.73 33.53
CA LEU A 102 11.54 -17.03 32.45
C LEU A 102 12.15 -18.04 31.49
N ARG A 103 11.30 -18.87 30.89
CA ARG A 103 11.72 -19.85 29.86
C ARG A 103 11.42 -19.32 28.47
N GLU A 104 12.24 -19.74 27.52
CA GLU A 104 11.98 -19.48 26.11
C GLU A 104 10.72 -20.22 25.63
N PHE A 105 9.97 -19.58 24.72
CA PHE A 105 8.79 -20.20 24.15
C PHE A 105 9.17 -21.48 23.38
N GLY A 106 8.53 -22.60 23.73
CA GLY A 106 8.82 -23.90 23.11
C GLY A 106 10.17 -24.53 23.52
N GLY A 107 10.90 -23.92 24.46
CA GLY A 107 12.21 -24.36 24.93
C GLY A 107 12.24 -24.78 26.40
N VAL A 108 13.33 -25.44 26.80
CA VAL A 108 13.64 -25.78 28.21
C VAL A 108 14.65 -24.80 28.82
N LEU A 109 15.32 -24.01 27.97
CA LEU A 109 16.34 -23.04 28.37
C LEU A 109 15.74 -21.79 29.00
N GLU A 110 16.50 -21.18 29.90
CA GLU A 110 16.20 -19.86 30.45
C GLU A 110 16.31 -18.80 29.35
N LYS A 111 15.39 -17.84 29.38
CA LYS A 111 15.30 -16.78 28.40
C LYS A 111 16.50 -15.84 28.54
N SER A 112 17.31 -15.75 27.50
CA SER A 112 18.43 -14.81 27.48
C SER A 112 17.96 -13.37 27.22
N LEU A 113 18.71 -12.39 27.73
CA LEU A 113 18.46 -10.97 27.45
C LEU A 113 18.48 -10.66 25.95
N GLU A 114 19.40 -11.27 25.20
CA GLU A 114 19.53 -11.09 23.75
C GLU A 114 18.27 -11.57 23.01
N HIS A 115 17.69 -12.70 23.44
CA HIS A 115 16.47 -13.21 22.86
C HIS A 115 15.28 -12.28 23.12
N VAL A 116 15.18 -11.70 24.32
CA VAL A 116 14.14 -10.69 24.63
C VAL A 116 14.30 -9.44 23.79
N VAL A 117 15.53 -8.96 23.59
CA VAL A 117 15.81 -7.80 22.72
C VAL A 117 15.39 -8.10 21.28
N ALA A 118 15.71 -9.28 20.76
CA ALA A 118 15.32 -9.68 19.41
C ALA A 118 13.79 -9.78 19.25
N GLU A 119 13.09 -10.37 20.21
CA GLU A 119 11.62 -10.46 20.22
C GLU A 119 10.96 -9.07 20.28
N ALA A 120 11.50 -8.17 21.12
CA ALA A 120 11.01 -6.80 21.20
C ALA A 120 11.17 -6.03 19.88
N LEU A 121 12.32 -6.21 19.21
CA LEU A 121 12.55 -5.62 17.88
C LEU A 121 11.62 -6.24 16.82
N GLU A 122 11.36 -7.54 16.85
CA GLU A 122 10.40 -8.18 15.92
C GLU A 122 8.99 -7.61 16.10
N LEU A 123 8.53 -7.47 17.34
CA LEU A 123 7.21 -6.88 17.64
C LEU A 123 7.12 -5.42 17.19
N GLN A 124 8.20 -4.64 17.37
CA GLN A 124 8.26 -3.27 16.90
C GLN A 124 8.26 -3.19 15.36
N ALA A 125 8.91 -4.13 14.67
CA ALA A 125 8.89 -4.23 13.22
C ALA A 125 7.48 -4.59 12.70
N GLU A 126 6.80 -5.54 13.34
CA GLU A 126 5.42 -5.88 13.00
C GLU A 126 4.47 -4.67 13.20
N ALA A 127 4.61 -3.95 14.31
CA ALA A 127 3.81 -2.76 14.57
C ALA A 127 4.06 -1.65 13.54
N ARG A 128 5.32 -1.46 13.11
CA ARG A 128 5.66 -0.56 11.99
C ARG A 128 4.94 -0.98 10.73
N ASP A 129 5.09 -2.23 10.33
CA ASP A 129 4.60 -2.73 9.05
C ASP A 129 3.07 -2.63 8.98
N GLN A 130 2.39 -2.97 10.08
CA GLN A 130 0.95 -2.79 10.24
C GLN A 130 0.52 -1.31 10.15
N TRP A 131 1.28 -0.40 10.75
CA TRP A 131 1.00 1.03 10.68
C TRP A 131 1.17 1.57 9.26
N VAL A 132 2.23 1.17 8.55
CA VAL A 132 2.45 1.55 7.14
C VAL A 132 1.34 1.01 6.25
N GLU A 133 0.97 -0.27 6.39
CA GLU A 133 -0.13 -0.88 5.63
C GLU A 133 -1.43 -0.10 5.87
N TYR A 134 -1.75 0.22 7.12
CA TYR A 134 -2.93 1.01 7.45
C TYR A 134 -2.95 2.38 6.75
N LYS A 135 -1.82 3.09 6.67
CA LYS A 135 -1.75 4.37 5.94
C LYS A 135 -1.95 4.16 4.43
N LEU A 136 -1.39 3.09 3.87
CA LEU A 136 -1.57 2.73 2.45
C LEU A 136 -3.03 2.38 2.15
N THR A 137 -3.69 1.61 3.02
CA THR A 137 -5.11 1.24 2.84
C THR A 137 -6.03 2.44 2.98
N GLN A 138 -5.80 3.33 3.95
CA GLN A 138 -6.54 4.59 4.07
C GLN A 138 -6.46 5.41 2.76
N ALA A 139 -5.24 5.65 2.28
CA ALA A 139 -5.03 6.44 1.05
C ALA A 139 -5.70 5.81 -0.19
N LEU A 140 -5.73 4.48 -0.26
CA LEU A 140 -6.27 3.74 -1.41
C LEU A 140 -7.79 3.51 -1.34
N VAL A 141 -8.34 3.21 -0.16
CA VAL A 141 -9.75 2.80 0.01
C VAL A 141 -10.64 4.00 0.33
N SER A 142 -10.21 4.87 1.26
CA SER A 142 -11.02 6.02 1.67
C SER A 142 -10.64 7.32 0.97
N ALA A 143 -9.51 7.37 0.24
CA ALA A 143 -8.91 8.62 -0.27
C ALA A 143 -8.69 9.66 0.84
N THR A 144 -8.63 9.20 2.08
CA THR A 144 -8.30 10.01 3.23
C THR A 144 -7.10 9.38 3.92
N GLN A 145 -6.35 10.17 4.67
CA GLN A 145 -5.30 9.64 5.52
C GLN A 145 -5.31 10.41 6.84
N THR A 146 -5.26 9.67 7.95
CA THR A 146 -5.05 10.28 9.27
C THR A 146 -3.57 10.64 9.41
N SER A 147 -3.30 11.83 9.90
CA SER A 147 -1.94 12.37 10.07
C SER A 147 -1.87 13.07 11.42
N GLU A 148 -2.07 12.29 12.48
CA GLU A 148 -2.03 12.76 13.87
C GLU A 148 -0.71 13.52 14.14
N ASP A 149 -0.80 14.55 14.98
CA ASP A 149 0.31 15.44 15.35
C ASP A 149 0.97 16.26 14.21
N THR A 150 0.34 16.32 13.04
CA THR A 150 0.74 17.23 11.95
C THR A 150 -0.19 18.42 11.80
N ALA A 151 0.23 19.43 11.03
CA ALA A 151 -0.58 20.63 10.77
C ALA A 151 -1.94 20.31 10.11
N ASN A 152 -2.05 19.19 9.40
CA ASN A 152 -3.29 18.73 8.75
C ASN A 152 -3.64 17.32 9.25
N PRO A 153 -4.39 17.19 10.36
CA PRO A 153 -4.61 15.91 11.02
C PRO A 153 -5.42 14.90 10.19
N ASN A 154 -6.25 15.38 9.25
CA ASN A 154 -7.01 14.55 8.33
C ASN A 154 -6.83 15.08 6.92
N ILE A 155 -6.12 14.34 6.08
CA ILE A 155 -5.90 14.69 4.69
C ILE A 155 -7.02 14.03 3.87
N ASN A 156 -7.74 14.81 3.07
CA ASN A 156 -8.69 14.28 2.08
C ASN A 156 -8.13 14.55 0.68
N TYR A 157 -7.71 13.49 0.00
CA TYR A 157 -7.09 13.57 -1.32
C TYR A 157 -8.07 13.97 -2.42
N GLN A 158 -9.36 13.67 -2.27
CA GLN A 158 -10.38 14.08 -3.23
C GLN A 158 -10.52 15.61 -3.26
N THR A 159 -10.61 16.23 -2.08
CA THR A 159 -10.67 17.70 -1.96
C THR A 159 -9.35 18.35 -2.34
N LEU A 160 -8.21 17.73 -1.97
CA LEU A 160 -6.88 18.28 -2.20
C LEU A 160 -6.52 18.36 -3.67
N PHE A 161 -6.83 17.32 -4.44
CA PHE A 161 -6.52 17.23 -5.88
C PHE A 161 -7.72 17.53 -6.78
N GLY A 162 -8.92 17.74 -6.20
CA GLY A 162 -10.14 18.05 -6.94
C GLY A 162 -10.63 16.88 -7.81
N SER A 163 -10.36 15.63 -7.39
CA SER A 163 -10.73 14.43 -8.15
C SER A 163 -11.41 13.41 -7.25
N ASP A 164 -12.63 13.01 -7.61
CA ASP A 164 -13.43 12.08 -6.80
C ASP A 164 -13.33 10.63 -7.27
N TYR A 165 -13.51 9.71 -6.31
CA TYR A 165 -13.74 8.31 -6.64
C TYR A 165 -14.92 8.15 -7.58
N GLN A 166 -14.78 7.18 -8.47
CA GLN A 166 -15.86 6.79 -9.34
C GLN A 166 -16.76 5.84 -8.60
N VAL A 167 -18.06 6.05 -8.69
CA VAL A 167 -19.05 5.17 -8.06
C VAL A 167 -19.76 4.42 -9.17
N SER A 168 -19.84 3.11 -9.03
CA SER A 168 -20.59 2.21 -9.90
C SER A 168 -21.42 1.27 -9.05
N ALA A 169 -22.53 0.80 -9.59
CA ALA A 169 -23.26 -0.34 -9.05
C ALA A 169 -23.05 -1.55 -9.96
N LEU A 170 -23.01 -2.74 -9.36
CA LEU A 170 -23.05 -4.01 -10.08
C LEU A 170 -24.21 -4.84 -9.54
N ASP A 171 -25.24 -5.00 -10.38
CA ASP A 171 -26.37 -5.87 -10.09
C ASP A 171 -25.99 -7.33 -10.40
N LEU A 172 -25.87 -8.15 -9.37
CA LEU A 172 -25.53 -9.57 -9.44
C LEU A 172 -26.77 -10.47 -9.53
N ALA A 173 -27.94 -9.91 -9.87
CA ALA A 173 -29.09 -10.70 -10.25
C ALA A 173 -28.76 -11.68 -11.40
N ALA A 174 -29.41 -12.84 -11.41
CA ALA A 174 -29.06 -13.98 -12.27
C ALA A 174 -29.03 -13.71 -13.79
N ALA A 175 -29.66 -12.62 -14.26
CA ALA A 175 -29.70 -12.23 -15.67
C ALA A 175 -28.54 -11.33 -16.12
N THR A 176 -27.70 -10.86 -15.19
CA THR A 176 -26.61 -9.92 -15.52
C THR A 176 -25.42 -10.62 -16.18
N ASP A 177 -24.94 -10.06 -17.28
CA ASP A 177 -23.70 -10.50 -17.93
C ASP A 177 -22.48 -9.90 -17.21
N VAL A 178 -22.07 -10.55 -16.13
CA VAL A 178 -20.88 -10.19 -15.34
C VAL A 178 -19.59 -10.18 -16.19
N PRO A 179 -19.28 -11.19 -17.05
CA PRO A 179 -18.12 -11.12 -17.95
C PRO A 179 -18.06 -9.88 -18.85
N LEU A 180 -19.20 -9.46 -19.41
CA LEU A 180 -19.28 -8.24 -20.21
C LEU A 180 -19.05 -6.99 -19.34
N TRP A 181 -19.60 -6.96 -18.14
CA TRP A 181 -19.34 -5.89 -17.18
C TRP A 181 -17.84 -5.78 -16.87
N ILE A 182 -17.16 -6.89 -16.54
CA ILE A 182 -15.72 -6.89 -16.25
C ILE A 182 -14.92 -6.31 -17.44
N THR A 183 -15.25 -6.73 -18.66
CA THR A 183 -14.57 -6.26 -19.88
C THR A 183 -14.78 -4.75 -20.11
N LYS A 184 -16.01 -4.26 -19.92
CA LYS A 184 -16.32 -2.82 -20.01
C LYS A 184 -15.59 -2.02 -18.94
N THR A 185 -15.55 -2.52 -17.72
CA THR A 185 -14.87 -1.86 -16.60
C THR A 185 -13.36 -1.80 -16.82
N GLN A 186 -12.75 -2.88 -17.31
CA GLN A 186 -11.35 -2.89 -17.70
C GLN A 186 -11.04 -1.82 -18.77
N ALA A 187 -11.88 -1.74 -19.82
CA ALA A 187 -11.73 -0.74 -20.86
C ALA A 187 -11.91 0.69 -20.33
N ALA A 188 -12.85 0.91 -19.41
CA ALA A 188 -13.09 2.21 -18.78
C ALA A 188 -11.88 2.67 -17.94
N VAL A 189 -11.31 1.78 -17.11
CA VAL A 189 -10.10 2.08 -16.32
C VAL A 189 -8.93 2.42 -17.23
N ARG A 190 -8.69 1.62 -18.28
CA ARG A 190 -7.62 1.88 -19.27
C ARG A 190 -7.80 3.20 -20.01
N ARG A 191 -9.05 3.53 -20.38
CA ARG A 191 -9.36 4.80 -21.04
C ARG A 191 -9.07 6.00 -20.12
N LYS A 192 -9.39 5.89 -18.83
CA LYS A 192 -9.13 6.95 -17.85
C LYS A 192 -7.65 7.09 -17.51
N ALA A 193 -6.92 5.97 -17.45
CA ALA A 193 -5.47 6.00 -17.21
C ALA A 193 -4.67 6.65 -18.35
N SER A 194 -5.28 6.96 -19.50
CA SER A 194 -4.73 7.65 -20.69
C SER A 194 -3.25 8.09 -20.61
N GLY A 195 -2.34 7.18 -20.96
CA GLY A 195 -0.90 7.45 -21.03
C GLY A 195 -0.09 7.20 -19.75
N LEU A 196 -0.74 6.79 -18.66
CA LEU A 196 -0.08 6.26 -17.46
C LEU A 196 0.27 4.77 -17.65
N PRO A 197 1.47 4.32 -17.20
CA PRO A 197 1.87 2.93 -17.33
C PRO A 197 1.16 2.07 -16.28
N VAL A 198 0.02 1.49 -16.64
CA VAL A 198 -0.70 0.51 -15.82
C VAL A 198 -0.10 -0.88 -16.02
N ASP A 199 0.32 -1.53 -14.93
CA ASP A 199 0.81 -2.90 -14.93
C ASP A 199 -0.36 -3.89 -14.96
N LYS A 200 -1.18 -3.87 -13.89
CA LYS A 200 -2.35 -4.74 -13.72
C LYS A 200 -3.48 -4.01 -13.02
N ILE A 201 -4.70 -4.52 -13.16
CA ILE A 201 -5.87 -3.98 -12.46
C ILE A 201 -6.24 -4.97 -11.35
N PHE A 202 -6.26 -4.47 -10.12
CA PHE A 202 -6.69 -5.22 -8.94
C PHE A 202 -8.12 -4.81 -8.57
N VAL A 203 -8.88 -5.78 -8.08
CA VAL A 203 -10.20 -5.56 -7.49
C VAL A 203 -10.13 -6.09 -6.07
N PHE A 204 -10.10 -5.18 -5.11
CA PHE A 204 -10.17 -5.51 -3.70
C PHE A 204 -11.64 -5.70 -3.35
N CYS A 205 -12.03 -6.94 -3.06
CA CYS A 205 -13.41 -7.30 -2.78
C CYS A 205 -13.58 -7.58 -1.28
N ALA A 206 -14.63 -7.00 -0.69
CA ALA A 206 -15.13 -7.50 0.56
C ALA A 206 -15.68 -8.94 0.39
N PRO A 207 -15.80 -9.73 1.48
CA PRO A 207 -16.11 -11.15 1.37
C PRO A 207 -17.40 -11.47 0.62
N GLU A 208 -18.49 -10.75 0.89
CA GLU A 208 -19.79 -11.04 0.27
C GLU A 208 -19.75 -10.76 -1.24
N ALA A 209 -19.21 -9.60 -1.64
CA ALA A 209 -19.01 -9.26 -3.04
C ALA A 209 -18.08 -10.23 -3.78
N TYR A 210 -16.99 -10.68 -3.14
CA TYR A 210 -16.04 -11.64 -3.74
C TYR A 210 -16.71 -12.97 -4.07
N TYR A 211 -17.41 -13.56 -3.10
CA TYR A 211 -18.08 -14.85 -3.30
C TYR A 211 -19.30 -14.71 -4.23
N ALA A 212 -20.01 -13.58 -4.21
CA ALA A 212 -21.12 -13.32 -5.13
C ALA A 212 -20.65 -13.27 -6.59
N VAL A 213 -19.53 -12.59 -6.88
CA VAL A 213 -18.93 -12.59 -8.22
C VAL A 213 -18.42 -13.97 -8.59
N LEU A 214 -17.62 -14.62 -7.74
CA LEU A 214 -17.05 -15.94 -8.00
C LEU A 214 -18.12 -17.00 -8.30
N SER A 215 -19.24 -16.94 -7.56
CA SER A 215 -20.32 -17.92 -7.65
C SER A 215 -21.41 -17.56 -8.66
N HIS A 216 -21.29 -16.43 -9.38
CA HIS A 216 -22.28 -15.98 -10.34
C HIS A 216 -22.45 -16.98 -11.50
N GLN A 217 -23.70 -17.19 -11.95
CA GLN A 217 -24.04 -18.22 -12.93
C GLN A 217 -23.30 -18.03 -14.27
N SER A 218 -23.20 -16.79 -14.77
CA SER A 218 -22.49 -16.51 -16.02
C SER A 218 -20.98 -16.82 -15.96
N ILE A 219 -20.35 -16.63 -14.80
CA ILE A 219 -18.94 -16.99 -14.59
C ILE A 219 -18.81 -18.51 -14.54
N LYS A 220 -19.68 -19.20 -13.78
CA LYS A 220 -19.71 -20.67 -13.74
C LYS A 220 -19.92 -21.30 -15.12
N ASP A 221 -20.86 -20.75 -15.90
CA ASP A 221 -21.16 -21.23 -17.25
C ASP A 221 -19.97 -21.02 -18.19
N MET A 222 -19.39 -19.82 -18.20
CA MET A 222 -18.20 -19.54 -19.01
C MET A 222 -17.08 -20.52 -18.68
N MET A 223 -16.83 -20.79 -17.40
CA MET A 223 -15.81 -21.73 -16.96
C MET A 223 -16.09 -23.17 -17.40
N LYS A 224 -17.33 -23.65 -17.23
CA LYS A 224 -17.76 -24.99 -17.66
C LYS A 224 -17.50 -25.25 -19.14
N TYR A 225 -17.62 -24.22 -19.98
CA TYR A 225 -17.48 -24.35 -21.43
C TYR A 225 -16.08 -24.02 -21.98
N THR A 226 -15.24 -23.30 -21.22
CA THR A 226 -13.96 -22.77 -21.74
C THR A 226 -12.71 -23.29 -21.03
N VAL A 227 -12.81 -23.79 -19.80
CA VAL A 227 -11.66 -24.20 -19.00
C VAL A 227 -11.71 -25.68 -18.69
N ASP A 228 -10.66 -26.42 -19.09
CA ASP A 228 -10.48 -27.81 -18.70
C ASP A 228 -10.42 -27.90 -17.15
N PRO A 229 -11.19 -28.77 -16.50
CA PRO A 229 -11.15 -28.98 -15.04
C PRO A 229 -9.74 -29.20 -14.47
N PHE A 230 -8.82 -29.77 -15.27
CA PHE A 230 -7.44 -30.06 -14.89
C PHE A 230 -6.44 -28.95 -15.25
N ASN A 231 -6.90 -27.83 -15.79
CA ASN A 231 -6.04 -26.71 -16.11
C ASN A 231 -5.54 -26.02 -14.83
N SER A 232 -4.24 -25.78 -14.73
CA SER A 232 -3.63 -25.04 -13.61
C SER A 232 -4.15 -23.59 -13.49
N ASN A 233 -4.70 -23.03 -14.57
CA ASN A 233 -5.33 -21.71 -14.59
C ASN A 233 -6.81 -21.72 -14.19
N ASN A 234 -7.38 -22.88 -13.84
CA ASN A 234 -8.75 -22.96 -13.37
C ASN A 234 -8.84 -22.45 -11.93
N PHE A 235 -9.29 -21.21 -11.75
CA PHE A 235 -9.38 -20.58 -10.43
C PHE A 235 -10.44 -21.20 -9.50
N LEU A 236 -11.32 -22.07 -10.00
CA LEU A 236 -12.33 -22.77 -9.19
C LEU A 236 -11.76 -24.01 -8.49
N THR A 237 -10.70 -24.61 -9.07
CA THR A 237 -9.98 -25.77 -8.51
C THR A 237 -8.60 -25.41 -7.96
N ASN A 238 -7.99 -24.33 -8.45
CA ASN A 238 -6.68 -23.82 -8.03
C ASN A 238 -6.79 -22.34 -7.66
N PHE A 239 -6.79 -22.03 -6.36
CA PHE A 239 -6.66 -20.66 -5.91
C PHE A 239 -5.25 -20.16 -6.22
N ALA A 240 -5.15 -19.04 -6.93
CA ALA A 240 -3.87 -18.43 -7.19
C ALA A 240 -3.47 -17.60 -5.95
N THR A 241 -2.35 -17.94 -5.33
CA THR A 241 -1.75 -17.10 -4.29
C THR A 241 -1.05 -15.94 -4.99
N TYR A 242 -1.27 -14.71 -4.51
CA TYR A 242 -0.75 -13.51 -5.17
C TYR A 242 0.26 -12.80 -4.27
N GLY A 243 1.38 -12.37 -4.85
CA GLY A 243 2.44 -11.68 -4.11
C GLY A 243 3.23 -12.57 -3.14
N GLY A 244 3.24 -13.89 -3.35
CA GLY A 244 3.88 -14.82 -2.41
C GLY A 244 3.12 -15.00 -1.08
N LEU A 245 1.90 -14.46 -0.99
CA LEU A 245 1.03 -14.59 0.17
C LEU A 245 0.10 -15.79 -0.02
N ASP A 246 0.44 -16.92 0.60
CA ASP A 246 -0.35 -18.15 0.50
C ASP A 246 -1.71 -18.06 1.23
N THR A 247 -1.88 -17.05 2.09
CA THR A 247 -3.11 -16.81 2.86
C THR A 247 -4.14 -15.97 2.12
N VAL A 248 -3.75 -15.28 1.04
CA VAL A 248 -4.65 -14.36 0.32
C VAL A 248 -5.28 -15.11 -0.85
N GLN A 249 -6.61 -15.27 -0.80
CA GLN A 249 -7.35 -15.85 -1.90
C GLN A 249 -7.53 -14.82 -3.02
N ALA A 250 -7.11 -15.18 -4.23
CA ALA A 250 -7.35 -14.38 -5.41
C ALA A 250 -7.69 -15.25 -6.61
N PHE A 251 -8.44 -14.67 -7.54
CA PHE A 251 -8.62 -15.23 -8.87
C PHE A 251 -8.38 -14.17 -9.93
N THR A 252 -7.88 -14.60 -11.09
CA THR A 252 -7.67 -13.71 -12.23
C THR A 252 -8.70 -13.99 -13.30
N PHE A 253 -9.40 -12.95 -13.74
CA PHE A 253 -10.34 -13.02 -14.84
C PHE A 253 -10.15 -11.82 -15.77
N ASN A 254 -9.98 -12.08 -17.07
CA ASN A 254 -9.76 -11.06 -18.10
C ASN A 254 -8.67 -10.01 -17.75
N ASN A 255 -7.53 -10.47 -17.21
CA ASN A 255 -6.41 -9.61 -16.78
C ASN A 255 -6.78 -8.58 -15.69
N MET A 256 -7.84 -8.87 -14.93
CA MET A 256 -8.15 -8.26 -13.64
C MET A 256 -7.96 -9.30 -12.54
N VAL A 257 -7.36 -8.90 -11.43
CA VAL A 257 -7.10 -9.77 -10.28
C VAL A 257 -8.09 -9.41 -9.19
N PHE A 258 -9.02 -10.32 -8.89
CA PHE A 258 -9.96 -10.19 -7.79
C PHE A 258 -9.30 -10.76 -6.55
N VAL A 259 -9.18 -9.95 -5.51
CA VAL A 259 -8.54 -10.30 -4.25
C VAL A 259 -9.58 -10.25 -3.16
N LEU A 260 -9.71 -11.34 -2.41
CA LEU A 260 -10.51 -11.39 -1.20
C LEU A 260 -9.77 -10.64 -0.10
N VAL A 261 -10.44 -9.67 0.51
CA VAL A 261 -9.87 -8.85 1.56
C VAL A 261 -10.66 -9.03 2.85
N GLU A 262 -10.05 -9.75 3.79
CA GLU A 262 -10.61 -10.01 5.14
C GLU A 262 -9.83 -9.30 6.25
N ASP A 263 -8.74 -8.61 5.90
CA ASP A 263 -7.88 -7.95 6.88
C ASP A 263 -8.56 -6.72 7.50
N ARG A 264 -8.33 -6.50 8.79
CA ARG A 264 -8.93 -5.42 9.59
C ARG A 264 -8.65 -4.02 9.02
N PHE A 265 -7.55 -3.85 8.30
CA PHE A 265 -7.16 -2.56 7.70
C PHE A 265 -8.09 -2.12 6.56
N TYR A 266 -8.87 -3.05 6.00
CA TYR A 266 -9.79 -2.80 4.91
C TYR A 266 -11.25 -2.74 5.35
N GLY A 267 -11.53 -2.70 6.66
CA GLY A 267 -12.89 -2.46 7.19
C GLY A 267 -13.51 -1.11 6.81
N MET A 268 -12.81 -0.30 6.01
CA MET A 268 -13.33 0.91 5.35
C MET A 268 -14.14 0.62 4.08
N LEU A 269 -14.07 -0.62 3.57
CA LEU A 269 -14.88 -1.13 2.47
C LEU A 269 -16.13 -1.78 3.06
N GLY A 270 -17.32 -1.43 2.57
CA GLY A 270 -18.56 -2.10 2.98
C GLY A 270 -18.56 -3.59 2.62
N GLU A 271 -19.38 -4.40 3.31
CA GLU A 271 -19.45 -5.86 3.10
C GLU A 271 -19.79 -6.27 1.66
N ASP A 272 -20.59 -5.44 0.99
CA ASP A 272 -21.02 -5.57 -0.42
C ASP A 272 -20.17 -4.73 -1.40
N GLU A 273 -19.09 -4.11 -0.94
CA GLU A 273 -18.30 -3.20 -1.76
C GLU A 273 -17.06 -3.86 -2.38
N MET A 274 -16.67 -3.35 -3.54
CA MET A 274 -15.42 -3.67 -4.21
C MET A 274 -14.72 -2.38 -4.62
N LEU A 275 -13.39 -2.37 -4.53
CA LEU A 275 -12.56 -1.28 -5.02
C LEU A 275 -11.72 -1.76 -6.21
N ILE A 276 -11.96 -1.15 -7.37
CA ILE A 276 -11.16 -1.38 -8.57
C ILE A 276 -10.02 -0.37 -8.60
N ALA A 277 -8.80 -0.89 -8.56
CA ALA A 277 -7.59 -0.11 -8.45
C ALA A 277 -6.51 -0.60 -9.43
N PRO A 278 -6.10 0.22 -10.41
CA PRO A 278 -4.95 -0.09 -11.24
C PRO A 278 -3.65 0.04 -10.43
N ARG A 279 -2.79 -0.98 -10.53
CA ARG A 279 -1.38 -0.89 -10.13
C ARG A 279 -0.60 -0.24 -11.27
N PHE A 280 0.22 0.74 -10.93
CA PHE A 280 1.10 1.40 -11.88
C PHE A 280 2.51 0.83 -11.83
N VAL A 281 3.21 0.94 -12.96
CA VAL A 281 4.65 0.67 -13.00
C VAL A 281 5.35 1.67 -12.10
N ASP A 282 6.33 1.20 -11.34
CA ASP A 282 7.10 2.06 -10.45
C ASP A 282 7.84 3.14 -11.24
N GLY A 283 7.83 4.36 -10.72
CA GLY A 283 8.42 5.52 -11.38
C GLY A 283 7.72 6.84 -11.09
N PRO A 284 8.24 7.95 -11.65
CA PRO A 284 7.83 9.30 -11.29
C PRO A 284 6.38 9.63 -11.68
N ARG A 285 5.83 8.89 -12.65
CA ARG A 285 4.45 9.03 -13.15
C ARG A 285 3.43 8.22 -12.35
N ASN A 286 3.85 7.43 -11.35
CA ASN A 286 2.91 6.70 -10.51
C ASN A 286 2.09 7.71 -9.66
N PRO A 287 0.74 7.70 -9.77
CA PRO A 287 -0.13 8.55 -8.96
C PRO A 287 -0.14 8.17 -7.47
N LEU A 288 0.34 6.98 -7.12
CA LEU A 288 0.44 6.47 -5.76
C LEU A 288 1.88 6.52 -5.27
N LYS A 289 2.12 7.30 -4.22
CA LYS A 289 3.44 7.50 -3.63
C LYS A 289 3.43 7.21 -2.14
N LYS A 290 4.37 6.39 -1.67
CA LYS A 290 4.70 6.23 -0.25
C LYS A 290 5.90 7.12 0.03
N ILE A 291 5.70 8.22 0.75
CA ILE A 291 6.72 9.21 1.05
C ILE A 291 7.18 9.03 2.48
N TYR A 292 8.50 8.90 2.68
CA TYR A 292 9.12 8.79 4.00
C TYR A 292 10.16 9.89 4.20
N THR A 293 10.41 10.25 5.45
CA THR A 293 11.21 11.45 5.80
C THR A 293 12.33 11.13 6.77
N ARG A 294 13.19 12.12 6.98
CA ARG A 294 14.08 12.13 8.15
C ARG A 294 13.24 12.37 9.38
N ALA A 295 13.13 11.34 10.21
CA ALA A 295 12.16 11.32 11.29
C ALA A 295 12.80 11.16 12.67
N SER A 296 14.13 11.08 12.75
CA SER A 296 14.72 10.69 14.02
C SER A 296 14.75 11.83 15.05
N ARG A 297 14.31 11.54 16.29
CA ARG A 297 14.46 12.44 17.43
C ARG A 297 15.86 12.38 18.03
N ASP A 298 16.60 11.31 17.75
CA ASP A 298 17.98 11.19 18.18
C ASP A 298 18.91 12.12 17.36
N GLY A 299 19.74 12.91 18.03
CA GLY A 299 20.59 13.91 17.38
C GLY A 299 21.73 13.34 16.53
N VAL A 300 22.14 12.09 16.77
CA VAL A 300 23.20 11.42 16.00
C VAL A 300 22.57 10.71 14.79
N ILE A 301 21.48 9.99 15.01
CA ILE A 301 20.75 9.26 13.96
C ILE A 301 20.02 10.23 13.03
N ALA A 302 19.57 11.40 13.51
CA ALA A 302 18.99 12.45 12.66
C ALA A 302 19.95 12.99 11.60
N GLN A 303 21.27 12.78 11.74
CA GLN A 303 22.25 13.13 10.72
C GLN A 303 22.25 12.14 9.55
N GLN A 304 21.65 10.97 9.73
CA GLN A 304 21.46 9.98 8.68
C GLN A 304 20.46 10.51 7.63
N GLY A 305 20.56 9.94 6.42
CA GLY A 305 19.67 10.29 5.31
C GLY A 305 18.22 9.89 5.59
N ALA A 306 17.31 10.20 4.65
CA ALA A 306 15.91 9.79 4.79
C ALA A 306 15.79 8.26 4.72
N GLN A 307 15.17 7.67 5.74
CA GLN A 307 14.83 6.26 5.85
C GLN A 307 13.40 6.12 6.39
N GLU A 308 12.76 5.00 6.04
CA GLU A 308 11.38 4.71 6.44
C GLU A 308 11.24 4.55 7.96
N SER A 309 12.23 3.90 8.57
CA SER A 309 12.30 3.74 10.02
C SER A 309 13.72 3.87 10.53
N TYR A 310 13.85 4.32 11.76
CA TYR A 310 15.08 4.32 12.54
C TYR A 310 14.85 3.46 13.78
N ALA A 311 15.89 2.73 14.20
CA ALA A 311 15.83 1.90 15.40
C ALA A 311 17.10 2.09 16.22
N TYR A 312 16.96 2.34 17.52
CA TYR A 312 18.10 2.53 18.40
C TYR A 312 17.83 2.10 19.83
N SER A 313 18.91 1.88 20.58
CA SER A 313 18.84 1.46 21.98
C SER A 313 19.61 2.40 22.91
N TYR A 314 19.04 2.62 24.09
CA TYR A 314 19.64 3.34 25.20
C TYR A 314 19.69 2.49 26.46
N LEU A 315 20.73 2.66 27.28
CA LEU A 315 20.72 2.19 28.66
C LEU A 315 20.18 3.27 29.59
N THR A 316 19.21 2.90 30.41
CA THR A 316 18.74 3.73 31.52
C THR A 316 19.77 3.75 32.67
N GLU A 317 19.59 4.66 33.64
CA GLU A 317 20.44 4.75 34.85
C GLU A 317 20.56 3.42 35.61
N ARG A 318 19.53 2.57 35.55
CA ARG A 318 19.49 1.24 36.18
C ARG A 318 19.96 0.11 35.26
N ARG A 319 20.56 0.43 34.12
CA ARG A 319 20.99 -0.52 33.07
C ARG A 319 19.87 -1.37 32.49
N HIS A 320 18.63 -0.86 32.49
CA HIS A 320 17.58 -1.41 31.63
C HIS A 320 17.81 -0.95 30.19
N ILE A 321 17.49 -1.80 29.23
CA ILE A 321 17.62 -1.50 27.80
C ILE A 321 16.30 -0.89 27.33
N SER A 322 16.34 0.34 26.82
CA SER A 322 15.19 0.99 26.17
C SER A 322 15.42 0.98 24.66
N LEU A 323 14.53 0.33 23.93
CA LEU A 323 14.52 0.23 22.48
C LEU A 323 13.49 1.20 21.92
N TYR A 324 13.91 2.00 20.96
CA TYR A 324 13.10 3.00 20.30
C TYR A 324 13.05 2.69 18.81
N THR A 325 11.85 2.74 18.23
CA THR A 325 11.65 2.68 16.79
C THR A 325 10.79 3.84 16.35
N GLU A 326 11.28 4.51 15.31
CA GLU A 326 10.78 5.79 14.84
C GLU A 326 10.44 5.62 13.38
N THR A 327 9.17 5.78 12.99
CA THR A 327 8.70 5.51 11.63
C THR A 327 7.98 6.73 11.06
N SER A 328 8.26 7.04 9.79
CA SER A 328 7.53 8.06 9.05
C SER A 328 7.07 7.53 7.70
N ALA A 329 5.77 7.67 7.42
CA ALA A 329 5.21 7.28 6.14
C ALA A 329 3.94 8.09 5.83
N LEU A 330 3.89 8.67 4.64
CA LEU A 330 2.72 9.32 4.05
C LEU A 330 2.36 8.59 2.75
N ALA A 331 1.14 8.08 2.65
CA ALA A 331 0.65 7.42 1.45
C ALA A 331 -0.22 8.40 0.67
N VAL A 332 0.29 8.92 -0.44
CA VAL A 332 -0.41 9.94 -1.23
C VAL A 332 -1.10 9.29 -2.42
N ASN A 333 -2.41 9.57 -2.54
CA ASN A 333 -3.18 9.26 -3.73
C ASN A 333 -3.44 10.55 -4.53
N MET A 334 -2.69 10.76 -5.60
CA MET A 334 -2.77 11.98 -6.42
C MET A 334 -3.93 11.98 -7.41
N LEU A 335 -4.50 10.81 -7.72
CA LEU A 335 -5.52 10.68 -8.77
C LEU A 335 -6.67 9.73 -8.36
N PRO A 336 -7.42 10.03 -7.28
CA PRO A 336 -8.58 9.24 -6.86
C PRO A 336 -9.60 8.91 -7.97
N SER A 337 -9.69 9.69 -9.06
CA SER A 337 -10.62 9.42 -10.16
C SER A 337 -10.31 8.18 -11.00
N LEU A 338 -9.12 7.59 -10.86
CA LEU A 338 -8.76 6.32 -11.52
C LEU A 338 -9.33 5.09 -10.82
N TYR A 339 -9.75 5.22 -9.56
CA TYR A 339 -10.30 4.12 -8.79
C TYR A 339 -11.82 4.16 -8.85
N THR A 340 -12.42 2.98 -8.91
CA THR A 340 -13.88 2.82 -8.93
C THR A 340 -14.32 2.03 -7.72
N LYS A 341 -15.15 2.63 -6.87
CA LYS A 341 -15.92 1.92 -5.86
C LYS A 341 -17.16 1.33 -6.51
N VAL A 342 -17.34 0.04 -6.34
CA VAL A 342 -18.46 -0.73 -6.87
C VAL A 342 -19.26 -1.26 -5.71
N THR A 343 -20.54 -0.92 -5.63
CA THR A 343 -21.47 -1.58 -4.72
C THR A 343 -22.10 -2.75 -5.45
N ALA A 344 -21.85 -3.96 -4.97
CA ALA A 344 -22.54 -5.15 -5.45
C ALA A 344 -23.94 -5.20 -4.82
N THR A 345 -24.97 -5.43 -5.63
CA THR A 345 -26.32 -5.67 -5.14
C THR A 345 -26.76 -7.05 -5.62
N VAL A 346 -27.29 -7.87 -4.72
CA VAL A 346 -27.79 -9.22 -5.04
C VAL A 346 -29.29 -9.21 -5.34
#